data_AF-A0A1G2FNM9-F1
#
_entry.id   AF-A0A1G2FNM9-F1
#
_cell.length_a   1.000
_cell.length_b   1.000
_cell.length_c   1.000
_cell.angle_alpha   90.00
_cell.angle_beta   90.00
_cell.angle_gamma   90.00
#
_symmetry.space_group_name_H-M   'P 1'
#
loop_
_entity.id
_entity.type
_entity.pdbx_description
1 polymer ?
#
loop_
_entity_poly.entity_id
_entity_poly.type
_entity_poly.pdbx_seq_one_letter_code
_entity_poly.pdbx_strand_id
1 'polypeptide(L)'
;MRKKIYLDYAAATPVDPRVMKVMKPYFSEKFGNTMSLHSFGQEGREVLEKSREAVAGSIKARPKEIIFTSSATESNNLALKGVAFANQEKGRHIIISPIEHPCVLESANWLAKSGFKRRCFCQSGKRQTYYYFSHRTSLRFRKRELAGQAGL
;
A
#
# COMPACT_ATOMS: atom_id res chain seq x y z
N MET A 1 12.11 40.10 3.44
CA MET A 1 11.41 38.91 2.91
C MET A 1 10.74 38.17 4.07
N ARG A 2 9.48 37.72 3.92
CA ARG A 2 8.80 36.93 4.97
C ARG A 2 9.32 35.49 4.95
N LYS A 3 9.65 34.95 6.13
CA LYS A 3 10.10 33.56 6.32
C LYS A 3 8.96 32.62 5.96
N LYS A 4 9.18 31.70 5.01
CA LYS A 4 8.24 30.62 4.71
C LYS A 4 8.40 29.53 5.77
N ILE A 5 7.29 29.08 6.35
CA ILE A 5 7.23 27.98 7.31
C ILE A 5 6.40 26.88 6.67
N TYR A 6 6.95 25.67 6.58
CA TYR A 6 6.26 24.51 6.03
C TYR A 6 5.63 23.71 7.18
N LEU A 7 4.31 23.50 7.12
CA LEU A 7 3.54 22.80 8.15
C LEU A 7 2.71 21.63 7.57
N ASP A 8 3.04 21.17 6.35
CA ASP A 8 2.29 20.14 5.61
C ASP A 8 3.08 18.83 5.48
N TYR A 9 3.70 18.39 6.57
CA TYR A 9 4.55 17.17 6.59
C TYR A 9 3.78 15.86 6.34
N ALA A 10 2.46 15.90 6.41
CA ALA A 10 1.62 14.75 6.04
C ALA A 10 1.57 14.53 4.52
N ALA A 11 1.71 15.60 3.71
CA ALA A 11 1.72 15.51 2.26
C ALA A 11 3.10 15.13 1.71
N ALA A 12 4.16 15.76 2.21
CA ALA A 12 5.54 15.45 1.81
C ALA A 12 6.53 15.82 2.90
N THR A 13 7.69 15.16 2.89
CA THR A 13 8.79 15.45 3.81
C THR A 13 10.06 15.80 3.03
N PRO A 14 10.85 16.80 3.45
CA PRO A 14 12.13 17.08 2.83
C PRO A 14 13.07 15.89 3.07
N VAL A 15 13.87 15.55 2.06
CA VAL A 15 14.85 14.48 2.15
C VAL A 15 15.91 14.85 3.20
N ASP A 16 16.18 13.96 4.15
CA ASP A 16 17.24 14.14 5.15
C ASP A 16 18.61 14.27 4.42
N PRO A 17 19.44 15.26 4.76
CA PRO A 17 20.76 15.44 4.13
C PRO A 17 21.65 14.19 4.17
N ARG A 18 21.50 13.34 5.18
CA ARG A 18 22.22 12.05 5.30
C ARG A 18 21.78 11.07 4.23
N VAL A 19 20.48 11.04 3.90
CA VAL A 19 19.94 10.23 2.81
C VAL A 19 20.49 10.72 1.47
N MET A 20 20.46 12.04 1.22
CA MET A 20 21.01 12.62 -0.01
C MET A 20 22.50 12.28 -0.18
N LYS A 21 23.29 12.36 0.89
CA LYS A 21 24.72 12.01 0.87
C LYS A 21 24.95 10.56 0.46
N VAL A 22 24.13 9.62 0.96
CA VAL A 22 24.25 8.19 0.62
C VAL A 22 23.76 7.91 -0.80
N MET A 23 22.73 8.62 -1.28
CA MET A 23 22.18 8.40 -2.61
C MET A 23 23.05 8.96 -3.74
N LYS A 24 23.72 10.10 -3.53
CA LYS A 24 24.44 10.85 -4.57
C LYS A 24 25.40 10.00 -5.42
N PRO A 25 26.25 9.11 -4.86
CA PRO A 25 27.19 8.33 -5.66
C PRO A 25 26.53 7.43 -6.72
N TYR A 26 25.29 6.97 -6.50
CA TYR A 26 24.59 6.07 -7.43
C TYR A 26 24.08 6.78 -8.71
N PHE A 27 24.20 8.11 -8.77
CA PHE A 27 23.88 8.88 -9.97
C PHE A 27 25.10 9.18 -10.86
N SER A 28 26.33 8.97 -10.37
CA SER A 28 27.55 9.37 -11.08
C SER A 28 28.66 8.31 -11.04
N GLU A 29 29.01 7.80 -9.87
CA GLU A 29 30.16 6.91 -9.68
C GLU A 29 29.73 5.43 -9.73
N LYS A 30 28.57 5.12 -9.15
CA LYS A 30 28.02 3.76 -8.98
C LYS A 30 26.77 3.55 -9.82
N PHE A 31 26.89 3.78 -11.12
CA PHE A 31 25.78 3.80 -12.08
C PHE A 31 25.53 2.45 -12.79
N GLY A 32 26.25 1.40 -12.40
CA GLY A 32 26.18 0.10 -13.07
C GLY A 32 24.79 -0.54 -12.97
N ASN A 33 24.38 -1.23 -14.03
CA ASN A 33 23.14 -1.99 -14.06
C ASN A 33 23.23 -3.19 -13.09
N THR A 34 22.29 -3.29 -12.14
CA THR A 34 22.27 -4.34 -11.11
C THR A 34 22.06 -5.75 -11.66
N MET A 35 21.64 -5.88 -12.92
CA MET A 35 21.52 -7.17 -13.62
C MET A 35 22.82 -7.62 -14.26
N SER A 36 23.82 -6.75 -14.38
CA SER A 36 25.13 -7.10 -14.95
C SER A 36 25.96 -7.96 -13.99
N LEU A 37 26.67 -8.94 -14.54
CA LEU A 37 27.54 -9.84 -13.77
C LEU A 37 28.92 -9.26 -13.44
N HIS A 38 29.33 -8.16 -14.08
CA HIS A 38 30.62 -7.51 -13.81
C HIS A 38 30.57 -6.66 -12.52
N SER A 39 31.74 -6.28 -11.99
CA SER A 39 31.90 -5.57 -10.72
C SER A 39 30.98 -4.34 -10.57
N PHE A 40 30.87 -3.51 -11.62
CA PHE A 40 29.99 -2.33 -11.60
C PHE A 40 28.51 -2.66 -11.35
N GLY A 41 28.02 -3.81 -11.81
CA GLY A 41 26.63 -4.24 -11.58
C GLY A 41 26.44 -4.92 -10.22
N GLN A 42 27.42 -5.73 -9.82
CA GLN A 42 27.43 -6.40 -8.52
C GLN A 42 27.38 -5.39 -7.37
N GLU A 43 28.13 -4.29 -7.45
CA GLU A 43 28.14 -3.24 -6.43
C GLU A 43 26.74 -2.65 -6.18
N GLY A 44 26.01 -2.31 -7.24
CA GLY A 44 24.64 -1.81 -7.12
C GLY A 44 23.68 -2.85 -6.55
N ARG A 45 23.85 -4.12 -6.93
CA ARG A 45 23.03 -5.23 -6.44
C ARG A 45 23.22 -5.47 -4.94
N GLU A 46 24.45 -5.45 -4.44
CA GLU A 46 24.73 -5.61 -3.01
C GLU A 46 24.04 -4.54 -2.16
N VAL A 47 24.05 -3.30 -2.62
CA VAL A 47 23.41 -2.18 -1.93
C VAL A 47 21.89 -2.32 -1.94
N LEU A 48 21.32 -2.78 -3.06
CA LEU A 48 19.89 -3.04 -3.16
C LEU A 48 19.44 -4.12 -2.17
N GLU A 49 20.20 -5.21 -2.04
CA GLU A 49 19.87 -6.29 -1.09
C GLU A 49 20.06 -5.86 0.37
N LYS A 50 21.13 -5.12 0.70
CA LYS A 50 21.28 -4.50 2.04
C LYS A 50 20.11 -3.55 2.37
N SER A 51 19.67 -2.77 1.39
CA SER A 51 18.52 -1.88 1.56
C SER A 51 17.22 -2.67 1.80
N ARG A 52 17.06 -3.80 1.09
CA ARG A 52 15.93 -4.72 1.27
C ARG A 52 15.89 -5.30 2.69
N GLU A 53 17.03 -5.73 3.20
CA GLU A 53 17.16 -6.24 4.58
C GLU A 53 16.83 -5.18 5.62
N ALA A 54 17.35 -3.95 5.46
CA ALA A 54 17.07 -2.84 6.36
C ALA A 54 15.57 -2.48 6.40
N VAL A 55 14.92 -2.40 5.23
CA VAL A 55 13.48 -2.14 5.14
C VAL A 55 12.69 -3.28 5.79
N ALA A 56 13.01 -4.53 5.46
CA ALA A 56 12.35 -5.70 6.03
C ALA A 56 12.46 -5.73 7.56
N GLY A 57 13.64 -5.43 8.11
CA GLY A 57 13.87 -5.35 9.55
C GLY A 57 13.02 -4.28 10.24
N SER A 58 12.83 -3.12 9.60
CA SER A 58 12.04 -2.03 10.19
C SER A 58 10.55 -2.36 10.33
N ILE A 59 10.01 -3.23 9.48
CA ILE A 59 8.60 -3.67 9.51
C ILE A 59 8.41 -5.13 9.96
N LYS A 60 9.47 -5.79 10.46
CA LYS A 60 9.47 -7.20 10.88
C LYS A 60 8.98 -8.18 9.80
N ALA A 61 9.34 -7.92 8.54
CA ALA A 61 9.07 -8.80 7.40
C ALA A 61 10.31 -9.61 7.02
N ARG A 62 10.15 -10.62 6.15
CA ARG A 62 11.28 -11.31 5.54
C ARG A 62 11.77 -10.51 4.32
N PRO A 63 13.09 -10.43 4.05
CA PRO A 63 13.59 -9.68 2.88
C PRO A 63 12.92 -10.07 1.56
N LYS A 64 12.65 -11.37 1.35
CA LYS A 64 11.96 -11.90 0.17
C LYS A 64 10.51 -11.43 -0.02
N GLU A 65 9.90 -10.80 0.98
CA GLU A 65 8.55 -10.24 0.92
C GLU A 65 8.55 -8.77 0.50
N ILE A 66 9.72 -8.13 0.44
CA ILE A 66 9.87 -6.72 0.08
C ILE A 66 9.99 -6.60 -1.44
N ILE A 67 9.03 -5.90 -2.04
CA ILE A 67 9.07 -5.48 -3.44
C ILE A 67 9.22 -3.95 -3.45
N PHE A 68 10.27 -3.46 -4.10
CA PHE A 68 10.45 -2.02 -4.31
C PHE A 68 9.56 -1.57 -5.47
N THR A 69 8.73 -0.57 -5.22
CA THR A 69 7.87 0.09 -6.21
C THR A 69 8.22 1.57 -6.27
N SER A 70 7.83 2.26 -7.33
CA SER A 70 8.08 3.70 -7.52
C SER A 70 7.36 4.59 -6.50
N SER A 71 6.22 4.14 -5.98
CA SER A 71 5.39 4.92 -5.05
C SER A 71 4.36 4.05 -4.33
N ALA A 72 3.76 4.58 -3.25
CA ALA A 72 2.63 3.94 -2.57
C ALA A 72 1.40 3.74 -3.48
N THR A 73 1.20 4.63 -4.46
CA THR A 73 0.14 4.48 -5.48
C THR A 73 0.32 3.21 -6.29
N GLU A 74 1.55 2.93 -6.73
CA GLU A 74 1.88 1.69 -7.43
C GLU A 74 1.72 0.47 -6.51
N SER A 75 2.25 0.51 -5.29
CA SER A 75 2.14 -0.60 -4.33
C SER A 75 0.68 -0.97 -4.07
N ASN A 76 -0.18 0.03 -3.84
CA ASN A 76 -1.61 -0.19 -3.59
C ASN A 76 -2.33 -0.76 -4.80
N ASN A 77 -2.00 -0.31 -6.01
CA ASN A 77 -2.55 -0.88 -7.25
C ASN A 77 -2.12 -2.34 -7.42
N LEU A 78 -0.82 -2.61 -7.26
CA LEU A 78 -0.23 -3.95 -7.38
C LEU A 78 -0.90 -4.92 -6.40
N ALA A 79 -0.99 -4.54 -5.12
CA ALA A 79 -1.58 -5.36 -4.08
C ALA A 79 -3.07 -5.63 -4.34
N LEU A 80 -3.87 -4.58 -4.55
CA LEU A 80 -5.33 -4.72 -4.66
C LEU A 80 -5.73 -5.49 -5.93
N LYS A 81 -5.17 -5.10 -7.09
CA LYS A 81 -5.49 -5.76 -8.36
C LYS A 81 -4.89 -7.17 -8.40
N GLY A 82 -3.64 -7.34 -7.96
CA GLY A 82 -2.96 -8.63 -7.92
C GLY A 82 -3.72 -9.66 -7.09
N VAL A 83 -4.12 -9.31 -5.86
CA VAL A 83 -4.89 -10.22 -4.99
C VAL A 83 -6.28 -10.50 -5.56
N ALA A 84 -6.96 -9.48 -6.12
CA ALA A 84 -8.28 -9.65 -6.72
C ALA A 84 -8.25 -10.63 -7.89
N PHE A 85 -7.32 -10.47 -8.82
CA PHE A 85 -7.19 -11.37 -9.97
C PHE A 85 -6.71 -12.77 -9.58
N ALA A 86 -5.72 -12.87 -8.67
CA ALA A 86 -5.22 -14.15 -8.20
C ALA A 86 -6.29 -15.00 -7.48
N ASN A 87 -7.34 -14.38 -6.94
CA ASN A 87 -8.43 -15.07 -6.23
C ASN A 87 -9.78 -14.99 -6.95
N GLN A 88 -9.82 -14.57 -8.21
CA GLN A 88 -11.09 -14.33 -8.93
C GLN A 88 -12.01 -15.57 -8.97
N GLU A 89 -11.42 -16.77 -9.04
CA GLU A 89 -12.14 -18.06 -9.08
C GLU A 89 -12.79 -18.40 -7.72
N LYS A 90 -12.25 -17.88 -6.62
CA LYS A 90 -12.83 -18.04 -5.28
C LYS A 90 -13.97 -17.06 -5.02
N GLY A 91 -14.13 -16.06 -5.89
CA GLY A 91 -15.16 -15.04 -5.82
C GLY A 91 -14.64 -13.67 -6.21
N ARG A 92 -15.54 -12.85 -6.73
CA ARG A 92 -15.22 -11.49 -7.19
C ARG A 92 -15.75 -10.45 -6.23
N HIS A 93 -15.29 -10.51 -4.97
CA HIS A 93 -15.72 -9.60 -3.91
C HIS A 93 -14.54 -8.84 -3.34
N ILE A 94 -14.68 -7.52 -3.24
CA ILE A 94 -13.67 -6.63 -2.67
C ILE A 94 -14.33 -5.80 -1.57
N ILE A 95 -13.69 -5.74 -0.42
CA ILE A 95 -14.14 -4.95 0.73
C ILE A 95 -13.10 -3.86 0.98
N ILE A 96 -13.53 -2.61 1.04
CA ILE A 96 -12.69 -1.45 1.36
C ILE A 96 -13.40 -0.54 2.36
N SER A 97 -12.64 0.33 3.02
CA SER A 97 -13.18 1.44 3.79
C SER A 97 -13.58 2.63 2.89
N PRO A 98 -14.55 3.47 3.27
CA PRO A 98 -14.86 4.70 2.54
C PRO A 98 -13.82 5.81 2.70
N ILE A 99 -12.90 5.74 3.67
CA ILE A 99 -11.90 6.79 3.95
C ILE A 99 -10.50 6.46 3.42
N GLU A 100 -10.38 5.48 2.54
CA GLU A 100 -9.09 5.10 1.95
C GLU A 100 -8.51 6.23 1.10
N HIS A 101 -7.19 6.18 0.89
CA HIS A 101 -6.51 7.07 -0.04
C HIS A 101 -7.08 6.92 -1.46
N PRO A 102 -7.16 7.99 -2.28
CA PRO A 102 -7.71 7.93 -3.64
C PRO A 102 -7.16 6.79 -4.51
N CYS A 103 -5.87 6.47 -4.40
CA CYS A 103 -5.29 5.36 -5.19
C CYS A 103 -5.92 3.99 -4.92
N VAL A 104 -6.45 3.76 -3.71
CA VAL A 104 -7.16 2.53 -3.33
C VAL A 104 -8.60 2.59 -3.83
N LEU A 105 -9.30 3.71 -3.60
CA LEU A 105 -10.68 3.92 -4.05
C LEU A 105 -10.79 3.78 -5.56
N GLU A 106 -9.90 4.41 -6.32
CA GLU A 106 -9.89 4.35 -7.78
C GLU A 106 -9.53 2.95 -8.29
N SER A 107 -8.59 2.26 -7.64
CA SER A 107 -8.28 0.87 -7.98
C SER A 107 -9.49 -0.04 -7.77
N ALA A 108 -10.24 0.15 -6.67
CA ALA A 108 -11.45 -0.61 -6.39
C ALA A 108 -12.60 -0.24 -7.35
N ASN A 109 -12.74 1.03 -7.73
CA ASN A 109 -13.71 1.47 -8.75
C ASN A 109 -13.40 0.85 -10.12
N TRP A 110 -12.12 0.79 -10.49
CA TRP A 110 -11.68 0.13 -11.72
C TRP A 110 -12.01 -1.36 -11.68
N LEU A 111 -11.68 -2.06 -10.58
CA LEU A 111 -12.04 -3.48 -10.42
C LEU A 111 -13.55 -3.71 -10.47
N ALA A 112 -14.35 -2.77 -9.95
CA ALA A 112 -15.80 -2.85 -10.04
C ALA A 112 -16.30 -2.80 -11.49
N LYS A 113 -15.71 -1.94 -12.32
CA LYS A 113 -15.96 -1.90 -13.77
C LYS A 113 -15.50 -3.19 -14.47
N SER A 114 -14.47 -3.85 -13.94
CA SER A 114 -13.98 -5.16 -14.42
C SER A 114 -14.78 -6.37 -13.91
N GLY A 115 -15.94 -6.16 -13.27
CA GLY A 115 -16.84 -7.23 -12.84
C GLY A 115 -16.64 -7.72 -11.40
N PHE A 116 -15.87 -7.01 -10.58
CA PHE A 116 -15.81 -7.27 -9.13
C PHE A 116 -16.93 -6.54 -8.38
N LYS A 117 -17.53 -7.20 -7.40
CA LYS A 117 -18.50 -6.58 -6.51
C LYS A 117 -17.77 -5.89 -5.35
N ARG A 118 -17.70 -4.56 -5.43
CA ARG A 118 -17.20 -3.69 -4.35
C ARG A 118 -18.24 -3.55 -3.23
N ARG A 119 -17.81 -3.66 -1.97
CA ARG A 119 -18.60 -3.34 -0.79
C ARG A 119 -17.81 -2.41 0.12
N CYS A 120 -18.38 -1.27 0.48
CA CYS A 120 -17.79 -0.39 1.48
C CYS A 120 -18.30 -0.74 2.87
N PHE A 121 -17.41 -0.82 3.86
CA PHE A 121 -17.81 -0.92 5.26
C PHE A 121 -18.05 0.48 5.82
N CYS A 122 -19.32 0.86 6.01
CA CYS A 122 -19.67 2.10 6.69
C CYS A 122 -19.79 1.81 8.19
N GLN A 123 -18.91 2.42 9.01
CA GLN A 123 -19.18 2.51 10.44
C GLN A 123 -20.14 3.66 10.71
N SER A 124 -21.26 3.35 11.34
CA SER A 124 -22.06 4.34 12.07
C SER A 124 -21.42 4.55 13.45
N GLY A 125 -20.77 5.69 13.67
CA GLY A 125 -20.25 6.05 14.99
C GLY A 125 -19.13 7.09 14.98
N LYS A 126 -19.20 8.07 15.89
CA LYS A 126 -18.32 9.25 16.02
C LYS A 126 -16.83 8.97 16.35
N ARG A 127 -16.33 7.74 16.16
CA ARG A 127 -14.92 7.37 16.40
C ARG A 127 -14.40 6.54 15.22
N GLN A 128 -13.40 7.07 14.52
CA GLN A 128 -12.72 6.43 13.38
C GLN A 128 -11.85 5.26 13.86
N THR A 129 -12.46 4.16 14.29
CA THR A 129 -11.74 2.96 14.76
C THR A 129 -12.29 1.73 14.06
N TYR A 130 -11.53 1.17 13.11
CA TYR A 130 -11.91 -0.04 12.38
C TYR A 130 -11.56 -1.30 13.19
N TYR A 131 -12.52 -2.22 13.30
CA TYR A 131 -12.30 -3.54 13.91
C TYR A 131 -11.65 -4.48 12.89
N TYR A 132 -10.52 -5.10 13.28
CA TYR A 132 -9.86 -6.19 12.54
C TYR A 132 -10.80 -7.41 12.44
N PHE A 133 -10.98 -7.98 11.25
CA PHE A 133 -11.74 -9.22 11.07
C PHE A 133 -10.83 -10.38 10.63
N SER A 134 -10.84 -11.43 11.45
CA SER A 134 -10.11 -12.69 11.26
C SER A 134 -10.67 -13.50 10.08
N HIS A 135 -9.78 -14.14 9.33
CA HIS A 135 -10.01 -14.89 8.09
C HIS A 135 -10.82 -16.19 8.28
N ARG A 136 -12.13 -16.11 8.55
CA ARG A 136 -13.02 -17.27 8.37
C ARG A 136 -14.26 -16.94 7.55
N THR A 137 -14.32 -17.61 6.40
CA THR A 137 -15.52 -18.04 5.65
C THR A 137 -16.41 -16.97 5.01
N SER A 138 -16.43 -16.97 3.67
CA SER A 138 -17.60 -16.66 2.83
C SER A 138 -18.55 -15.59 3.38
N LEU A 139 -18.15 -14.32 3.35
CA LEU A 139 -18.96 -13.21 3.83
C LEU A 139 -20.10 -12.87 2.84
N ARG A 140 -21.13 -13.72 2.78
CA ARG A 140 -22.48 -13.33 2.34
C ARG A 140 -23.19 -12.69 3.53
N PHE A 141 -23.14 -11.37 3.66
CA PHE A 141 -24.02 -10.66 4.58
C PHE A 141 -25.44 -10.62 4.01
N ARG A 142 -26.39 -11.31 4.67
CA ARG A 142 -27.83 -11.03 4.52
C ARG A 142 -28.15 -9.78 5.34
N LYS A 143 -28.86 -8.82 4.73
CA LYS A 143 -29.46 -7.68 5.42
C LYS A 143 -30.48 -8.26 6.41
N ARG A 144 -30.20 -8.29 7.71
CA ARG A 144 -31.24 -8.45 8.72
C ARG A 144 -31.74 -7.04 9.03
N GLU A 145 -32.92 -6.71 8.51
CA GLU A 145 -33.67 -5.55 8.97
C GLU A 145 -34.05 -5.81 10.42
N LEU A 146 -33.41 -5.08 11.33
CA LEU A 146 -33.89 -4.95 12.70
C LEU A 146 -35.06 -3.96 12.66
N ALA A 147 -36.25 -4.48 12.34
CA ALA A 147 -37.50 -3.82 12.68
C ALA A 147 -37.65 -3.92 14.22
N GLY A 148 -37.11 -2.94 14.93
CA GLY A 148 -37.39 -2.71 16.33
C GLY A 148 -38.62 -1.84 16.44
N GLN A 149 -39.77 -2.47 16.66
CA GLN A 149 -41.01 -1.84 17.09
C GLN A 149 -40.74 -1.05 18.39
N ALA A 150 -40.91 0.27 18.35
CA ALA A 150 -41.17 1.06 19.55
C ALA A 150 -42.69 1.28 19.59
N GLY A 151 -43.37 0.43 20.36
CA GLY A 151 -44.79 0.55 20.67
C GLY A 151 -44.97 0.62 22.19
N LEU A 152 -45.80 1.59 22.59
CA LEU A 152 -46.26 1.99 23.93
C LEU A 152 -45.25 2.76 24.80
#